data_AF-A0A819H7E9-F1
#
_entry.id   AF-A0A819H7E9-F1
#
_cell.length_a   1.000
_cell.length_b   1.000
_cell.length_c   1.000
_cell.angle_alpha   90.00
_cell.angle_beta   90.00
_cell.angle_gamma   90.00
#
_symmetry.space_group_name_H-M   'P 1'
#
loop_
_entity.id
_entity.type
_entity.pdbx_description
1 polymer ?
#
loop_
_entity_poly.entity_id
_entity_poly.type
_entity_poly.pdbx_seq_one_letter_code
_entity_poly.pdbx_strand_id
1 'polypeptide(L)'
;MPTATFSTVADREKLYRNCVPREKPASYPLDPNHTHFILLDDKCGPNDEIWRRYGYPVRADLTIQLRAEVEQEARCSSHYRHNYKIPIIQILIEGGPSSLLTVVEAVMHETPVVVIDGTGRAANFIAKAYKALYDNQTTYFSPANNNANLERVIKEDGKDIITGSNEKRFRDMIRSEKGFFLINTFLLCPDDPEFKLSDAILQALFRGIYIIPIDF
;
A
#
# COMPACT_ATOMS: atom_id res chain seq x y z
N MET A 1 -1.16 11.37 -1.71
CA MET A 1 -0.44 12.40 -2.49
C MET A 1 0.11 11.76 -3.76
N PRO A 2 -0.01 12.39 -4.93
CA PRO A 2 0.51 11.85 -6.19
C PRO A 2 2.03 11.89 -6.19
N THR A 3 2.65 10.71 -6.12
CA THR A 3 4.09 10.52 -6.24
C THR A 3 4.38 9.79 -7.54
N ALA A 4 5.41 10.21 -8.27
CA ALA A 4 5.83 9.57 -9.50
C ALA A 4 7.36 9.50 -9.58
N THR A 5 7.90 8.45 -10.19
CA THR A 5 9.33 8.39 -10.49
C THR A 5 9.62 9.29 -11.69
N PHE A 6 10.54 10.25 -11.54
CA PHE A 6 10.85 11.25 -12.55
C PHE A 6 11.24 10.63 -13.90
N SER A 7 11.99 9.52 -13.87
CA SER A 7 12.45 8.81 -15.07
C SER A 7 11.33 8.20 -15.92
N THR A 8 10.15 7.93 -15.34
CA THR A 8 8.99 7.36 -16.04
C THR A 8 7.98 8.41 -16.50
N VAL A 9 8.19 9.69 -16.18
CA VAL A 9 7.31 10.77 -16.60
C VAL A 9 7.49 11.06 -18.09
N ALA A 10 6.37 11.10 -18.83
CA ALA A 10 6.33 11.53 -20.22
C ALA A 10 6.63 13.03 -20.33
N ASP A 11 7.29 13.44 -21.41
CA ASP A 11 7.69 14.82 -21.68
C ASP A 11 8.50 15.50 -20.56
N ARG A 12 9.21 14.71 -19.73
CA ARG A 12 9.96 15.21 -18.56
C ARG A 12 11.04 16.23 -18.91
N GLU A 13 11.54 16.23 -20.14
CA GLU A 13 12.48 17.24 -20.65
C GLU A 13 11.89 18.66 -20.67
N LYS A 14 10.56 18.80 -20.69
CA LYS A 14 9.88 20.10 -20.56
C LYS A 14 9.89 20.62 -19.12
N LEU A 15 10.06 19.72 -18.14
CA LEU A 15 10.08 20.06 -16.71
C LEU A 15 11.44 20.57 -16.24
N TYR A 16 12.52 20.34 -17.00
CA TYR A 16 13.87 20.75 -16.60
C TYR A 16 14.77 21.13 -17.79
N ARG A 17 15.38 22.32 -17.74
CA ARG A 17 16.15 22.92 -18.86
C ARG A 17 17.44 22.18 -19.24
N ASN A 18 18.01 21.35 -18.36
CA ASN A 18 19.30 20.67 -18.58
C ASN A 18 19.17 19.13 -18.62
N CYS A 19 18.03 18.60 -19.08
CA CYS A 19 17.84 17.16 -19.17
C CYS A 19 18.65 16.58 -20.35
N VAL A 20 19.68 15.79 -20.05
CA VAL A 20 20.32 14.92 -21.06
C VAL A 20 19.28 13.85 -21.45
N PRO A 21 18.95 13.69 -22.75
CA PRO A 21 18.02 12.66 -23.19
C PRO A 21 18.55 11.28 -22.76
N ARG A 22 17.84 10.63 -21.82
CA ARG A 22 18.07 9.22 -21.50
C ARG A 22 17.27 8.38 -22.50
N GLU A 23 17.73 7.17 -22.82
CA GLU A 23 16.94 6.18 -23.59
C GLU A 23 15.51 6.13 -23.02
N LYS A 24 14.49 6.07 -23.88
CA LYS A 24 13.08 6.18 -23.46
C LYS A 24 12.62 4.85 -22.84
N PRO A 25 12.52 4.70 -21.50
CA PRO A 25 11.68 3.66 -20.93
C PRO A 25 10.21 3.91 -21.33
N ALA A 26 9.34 2.94 -21.05
CA ALA A 26 7.91 3.20 -21.04
C ALA A 26 7.63 4.45 -20.18
N SER A 27 6.99 5.46 -20.78
CA SER A 27 6.73 6.75 -20.15
C SER A 27 5.23 6.96 -20.01
N TYR A 28 4.82 7.55 -18.89
CA TYR A 28 3.42 7.78 -18.55
C TYR A 28 3.17 9.27 -18.29
N PRO A 29 2.07 9.85 -18.81
CA PRO A 29 1.71 11.24 -18.54
C PRO A 29 1.30 11.42 -17.07
N LEU A 30 1.53 12.63 -16.54
CA LEU A 30 0.98 13.04 -15.24
C LEU A 30 -0.54 13.30 -15.37
N ASP A 31 -1.30 12.99 -14.31
CA ASP A 31 -2.74 13.23 -14.28
C ASP A 31 -3.06 14.72 -14.05
N PRO A 32 -3.72 15.42 -15.00
CA PRO A 32 -4.01 16.85 -14.89
C PRO A 32 -4.96 17.23 -13.73
N ASN A 33 -5.63 16.27 -13.10
CA ASN A 33 -6.57 16.54 -12.00
C ASN A 33 -5.89 16.72 -10.63
N HIS A 34 -4.57 16.57 -10.55
CA HIS A 34 -3.81 16.76 -9.32
C HIS A 34 -3.32 18.21 -9.15
N THR A 35 -3.36 18.71 -7.92
CA THR A 35 -2.88 20.07 -7.58
C THR A 35 -1.38 20.15 -7.37
N HIS A 36 -0.76 19.06 -6.92
CA HIS A 36 0.66 18.97 -6.59
C HIS A 36 1.22 17.60 -7.00
N PHE A 37 2.50 17.56 -7.35
CA PHE A 37 3.24 16.33 -7.66
C PHE A 37 4.54 16.29 -6.89
N ILE A 38 4.90 15.11 -6.37
CA ILE A 38 6.26 14.83 -5.93
C ILE A 38 6.91 13.89 -6.94
N LEU A 39 7.97 14.37 -7.59
CA LEU A 39 8.73 13.61 -8.57
C LEU A 39 10.03 13.10 -7.93
N LEU A 40 10.13 11.79 -7.73
CA LEU A 40 11.33 11.16 -7.18
C LEU A 40 12.37 10.96 -8.28
N ASP A 41 13.57 11.52 -8.10
CA ASP A 41 14.71 11.18 -8.95
C ASP A 41 15.30 9.85 -8.48
N ASP A 42 15.15 8.81 -9.30
CA ASP A 42 15.70 7.48 -9.06
C ASP A 42 17.19 7.39 -9.40
N LYS A 43 17.81 8.49 -9.86
CA LYS A 43 19.21 8.61 -10.30
C LYS A 43 19.67 7.55 -11.33
N CYS A 44 18.76 6.75 -11.86
CA CYS A 44 19.03 5.62 -12.73
C CYS A 44 19.40 6.11 -14.14
N GLY A 45 20.70 6.32 -14.37
CA GLY A 45 21.28 6.45 -15.71
C GLY A 45 21.59 5.07 -16.34
N PRO A 46 21.77 4.97 -17.67
CA PRO A 46 22.12 3.71 -18.36
C PRO A 46 23.48 3.11 -17.96
N ASN A 47 24.32 3.89 -17.27
CA ASN A 47 25.62 3.47 -16.71
C ASN A 47 25.54 3.20 -15.21
N ASP A 48 24.37 3.35 -14.60
CA ASP A 48 24.18 3.08 -13.18
C ASP A 48 24.05 1.57 -12.98
N GLU A 49 24.97 1.00 -12.19
CA GLU A 49 25.01 -0.44 -11.91
C GLU A 49 23.68 -0.90 -11.29
N ILE A 50 23.03 -0.01 -10.53
CA ILE A 50 21.75 -0.26 -9.87
C ILE A 50 20.62 -0.46 -10.90
N TRP A 51 20.62 0.31 -12.00
CA TRP A 51 19.66 0.18 -13.09
C TRP A 51 19.76 -1.19 -13.78
N ARG A 52 20.99 -1.61 -14.10
CA ARG A 52 21.26 -2.87 -14.79
C ARG A 52 21.03 -4.09 -13.90
N ARG A 53 21.24 -3.94 -12.59
CA ARG A 53 21.21 -5.05 -11.63
C ARG A 53 19.84 -5.27 -10.99
N TYR A 54 19.03 -4.21 -10.82
CA TYR A 54 17.81 -4.30 -10.01
C TYR A 54 16.52 -3.73 -10.64
N GLY A 55 16.59 -2.98 -11.75
CA GLY A 55 15.42 -2.63 -12.58
C GLY A 55 14.22 -1.94 -11.87
N TYR A 56 13.00 -2.21 -12.37
CA TYR A 56 11.73 -1.68 -11.86
C TYR A 56 11.43 -1.94 -10.37
N PRO A 57 11.76 -3.11 -9.79
CA PRO A 57 11.56 -3.40 -8.36
C PRO A 57 12.14 -2.34 -7.40
N VAL A 58 13.37 -1.86 -7.67
CA VAL A 58 14.01 -0.84 -6.80
C VAL A 58 13.30 0.51 -6.85
N ARG A 59 12.69 0.86 -8.00
CA ARG A 59 11.90 2.10 -8.13
C ARG A 59 10.63 2.06 -7.30
N ALA A 60 9.96 0.90 -7.30
CA ALA A 60 8.77 0.70 -6.50
C ALA A 60 9.13 0.82 -5.01
N ASP A 61 10.20 0.17 -4.57
CA ASP A 61 10.64 0.22 -3.18
C ASP A 61 10.99 1.64 -2.71
N LEU A 62 11.73 2.43 -3.50
CA LEU A 62 12.07 3.82 -3.14
C LEU A 62 10.83 4.71 -3.01
N THR A 63 9.89 4.57 -3.94
CA THR A 63 8.65 5.36 -3.95
C THR A 63 7.76 5.00 -2.76
N ILE A 64 7.69 3.70 -2.44
CA ILE A 64 6.92 3.20 -1.30
C ILE A 64 7.54 3.69 0.01
N GLN A 65 8.87 3.61 0.17
CA GLN A 65 9.58 4.06 1.36
C GLN A 65 9.39 5.56 1.60
N LEU A 66 9.61 6.40 0.58
CA LEU A 66 9.39 7.85 0.73
C LEU A 66 7.94 8.15 1.12
N ARG A 67 6.97 7.48 0.48
CA ARG A 67 5.56 7.67 0.82
C ARG A 67 5.30 7.33 2.29
N ALA A 68 5.81 6.20 2.78
CA ALA A 68 5.64 5.79 4.16
C ALA A 68 6.27 6.80 5.15
N GLU A 69 7.46 7.33 4.86
CA GLU A 69 8.13 8.34 5.69
C GLU A 69 7.35 9.66 5.73
N VAL A 70 6.89 10.15 4.58
CA VAL A 70 6.08 11.38 4.51
C VAL A 70 4.76 11.20 5.25
N GLU A 71 4.13 10.04 5.15
CA GLU A 71 2.92 9.72 5.91
C GLU A 71 3.22 9.71 7.43
N GLN A 72 4.32 9.12 7.87
CA GLN A 72 4.71 9.17 9.28
C GLN A 72 4.94 10.59 9.80
N GLU A 73 5.64 11.42 9.03
CA GLU A 73 5.88 12.81 9.42
C GLU A 73 4.58 13.61 9.50
N ALA A 74 3.68 13.41 8.54
CA ALA A 74 2.35 14.02 8.55
C ALA A 74 1.53 13.57 9.77
N ARG A 75 1.65 12.31 10.19
CA ARG A 75 0.98 11.78 11.38
C ARG A 75 1.43 12.47 12.66
N CYS A 76 2.73 12.75 12.76
CA CYS A 76 3.37 13.38 13.91
C CYS A 76 3.25 14.91 13.93
N SER A 77 2.89 15.51 12.80
CA SER A 77 2.65 16.95 12.64
C SER A 77 1.37 17.38 13.37
N SER A 78 1.41 17.43 14.71
CA SER A 78 0.30 17.88 15.55
C SER A 78 0.21 19.41 15.56
N HIS A 79 -1.03 19.93 15.59
CA HIS A 79 -1.26 21.33 15.94
C HIS A 79 -1.00 21.52 17.44
N TYR A 80 -0.15 22.49 17.78
CA TYR A 80 0.36 22.83 19.13
C TYR A 80 -0.68 22.96 20.27
N ARG A 81 -1.98 22.92 19.97
CA ARG A 81 -3.07 23.18 20.90
C ARG A 81 -3.81 21.93 21.40
N HIS A 82 -3.70 20.80 20.72
CA HIS A 82 -4.34 19.56 21.13
C HIS A 82 -3.42 18.42 20.72
N ASN A 83 -2.93 17.63 21.68
CA ASN A 83 -1.92 16.57 21.50
C ASN A 83 -2.41 15.37 20.64
N TYR A 84 -3.24 15.62 19.62
CA TYR A 84 -3.78 14.61 18.72
C TYR A 84 -2.86 14.40 17.52
N LYS A 85 -2.67 13.14 17.15
CA LYS A 85 -2.02 12.74 15.89
C LYS A 85 -3.02 12.85 14.73
N ILE A 86 -2.54 13.23 13.55
CA ILE A 86 -3.37 13.26 12.34
C ILE A 86 -3.63 11.81 11.90
N PRO A 87 -4.89 11.35 11.77
CA PRO A 87 -5.17 10.00 11.31
C PRO A 87 -4.85 9.85 9.83
N ILE A 88 -4.14 8.78 9.47
CA ILE A 88 -3.80 8.44 8.09
C ILE A 88 -4.37 7.06 7.80
N ILE A 89 -4.89 6.88 6.59
CA ILE A 89 -5.46 5.63 6.13
C ILE A 89 -5.03 5.37 4.68
N GLN A 90 -4.86 4.10 4.33
CA GLN A 90 -4.65 3.66 2.96
C GLN A 90 -5.89 2.92 2.43
N ILE A 91 -6.25 3.17 1.18
CA ILE A 91 -7.30 2.42 0.47
C ILE A 91 -6.64 1.65 -0.68
N LEU A 92 -6.88 0.34 -0.74
CA LEU A 92 -6.44 -0.52 -1.83
C LEU A 92 -7.63 -0.90 -2.70
N ILE A 93 -7.52 -0.54 -3.98
CA ILE A 93 -8.43 -0.93 -5.06
C ILE A 93 -7.57 -1.63 -6.12
N GLU A 94 -7.93 -2.87 -6.46
CA GLU A 94 -7.18 -3.73 -7.40
C GLU A 94 -5.69 -3.85 -7.03
N GLY A 95 -4.77 -3.50 -7.92
CA GLY A 95 -3.33 -3.41 -7.65
C GLY A 95 -2.51 -4.63 -8.08
N GLY A 96 -1.18 -4.51 -7.95
CA GLY A 96 -0.21 -5.56 -8.31
C GLY A 96 0.83 -5.81 -7.22
N PRO A 97 1.97 -6.44 -7.56
CA PRO A 97 3.04 -6.73 -6.60
C PRO A 97 3.55 -5.51 -5.81
N SER A 98 3.69 -4.36 -6.47
CA SER A 98 4.09 -3.11 -5.79
C SER A 98 3.01 -2.60 -4.83
N SER A 99 1.72 -2.79 -5.16
CA SER A 99 0.60 -2.41 -4.29
C SER A 99 0.57 -3.28 -3.03
N LEU A 100 0.87 -4.59 -3.17
CA LEU A 100 1.04 -5.49 -2.02
C LEU A 100 2.14 -4.98 -1.07
N LEU A 101 3.31 -4.65 -1.62
CA LEU A 101 4.40 -4.08 -0.84
C LEU A 101 4.01 -2.78 -0.15
N THR A 102 3.27 -1.92 -0.84
CA THR A 102 2.75 -0.68 -0.27
C THR A 102 1.86 -0.96 0.94
N VAL A 103 0.99 -1.98 0.88
CA VAL A 103 0.19 -2.42 2.04
C VAL A 103 1.06 -2.98 3.16
N VAL A 104 2.06 -3.81 2.84
CA VAL A 104 3.01 -4.32 3.84
C VAL A 104 3.67 -3.18 4.60
N GLU A 105 4.18 -2.17 3.87
CA GLU A 105 4.82 -1.02 4.51
C GLU A 105 3.82 -0.19 5.33
N ALA A 106 2.62 0.07 4.81
CA ALA A 106 1.58 0.78 5.55
C ALA A 106 1.25 0.10 6.89
N VAL A 107 1.04 -1.22 6.90
CA VAL A 107 0.74 -1.98 8.12
C VAL A 107 1.92 -1.96 9.10
N MET A 108 3.16 -2.10 8.61
CA MET A 108 4.36 -2.02 9.46
C MET A 108 4.49 -0.64 10.12
N HIS A 109 4.12 0.40 9.40
CA HIS A 109 4.05 1.80 9.81
C HIS A 109 2.71 2.16 10.48
N GLU A 110 1.96 1.17 10.97
CA GLU A 110 0.75 1.41 11.77
C GLU A 110 -0.30 2.28 11.07
N THR A 111 -0.41 2.13 9.76
CA THR A 111 -1.41 2.80 8.93
C THR A 111 -2.50 1.79 8.59
N PRO A 112 -3.75 2.00 9.06
CA PRO A 112 -4.88 1.16 8.69
C PRO A 112 -5.08 1.11 7.17
N VAL A 113 -5.41 -0.07 6.65
CA VAL A 113 -5.64 -0.32 5.23
C VAL A 113 -7.05 -0.84 5.02
N VAL A 114 -7.81 -0.13 4.20
CA VAL A 114 -9.10 -0.56 3.66
C VAL A 114 -8.83 -1.30 2.35
N VAL A 115 -9.14 -2.59 2.31
CA VAL A 115 -9.03 -3.43 1.12
C VAL A 115 -10.41 -3.63 0.52
N ILE A 116 -10.62 -3.17 -0.71
CA ILE A 116 -11.89 -3.33 -1.41
C ILE A 116 -11.88 -4.66 -2.17
N ASP A 117 -12.44 -5.69 -1.55
CA ASP A 117 -12.63 -7.01 -2.14
C ASP A 117 -13.65 -6.96 -3.29
N GLY A 118 -13.43 -7.77 -4.31
CA GLY A 118 -14.18 -7.75 -5.57
C GLY A 118 -13.56 -6.86 -6.66
N THR A 119 -12.54 -6.05 -6.35
CA THR A 119 -11.88 -5.16 -7.33
C THR A 119 -10.77 -5.83 -8.13
N GLY A 120 -10.30 -7.01 -7.71
CA GLY A 120 -9.36 -7.86 -8.45
C GLY A 120 -7.93 -7.88 -7.91
N ARG A 121 -7.09 -8.74 -8.51
CA ARG A 121 -5.63 -8.87 -8.30
C ARG A 121 -5.19 -8.78 -6.83
N ALA A 122 -4.38 -7.78 -6.46
CA ALA A 122 -3.80 -7.67 -5.11
C ALA A 122 -4.87 -7.49 -4.03
N ALA A 123 -5.90 -6.68 -4.28
CA ALA A 123 -6.99 -6.47 -3.33
C ALA A 123 -7.72 -7.77 -2.98
N ASN A 124 -8.16 -8.54 -4.00
CA ASN A 124 -8.82 -9.82 -3.79
C ASN A 124 -7.89 -10.84 -3.13
N PHE A 125 -6.62 -10.86 -3.52
CA PHE A 125 -5.62 -11.74 -2.92
C PHE A 125 -5.46 -11.50 -1.42
N ILE A 126 -5.25 -10.24 -1.01
CA ILE A 126 -5.12 -9.86 0.40
C ILE A 126 -6.42 -10.16 1.16
N ALA A 127 -7.58 -9.86 0.57
CA ALA A 127 -8.88 -10.12 1.18
C ALA A 127 -9.11 -11.61 1.45
N LYS A 128 -8.83 -12.49 0.46
CA LYS A 128 -8.91 -13.94 0.62
C LYS A 128 -7.93 -14.46 1.67
N ALA A 129 -6.69 -13.96 1.67
CA ALA A 129 -5.66 -14.37 2.64
C ALA A 129 -6.05 -13.97 4.07
N TYR A 130 -6.58 -12.76 4.25
CA TYR A 130 -7.09 -12.27 5.53
C TYR A 130 -8.25 -13.14 6.02
N LYS A 131 -9.25 -13.40 5.17
CA LYS A 131 -10.42 -14.26 5.49
C LYS A 131 -10.04 -15.72 5.76
N ALA A 132 -8.95 -16.21 5.16
CA ALA A 132 -8.46 -17.56 5.39
C ALA A 132 -7.84 -17.73 6.79
N LEU A 133 -7.30 -16.65 7.36
CA LEU A 133 -6.72 -16.62 8.71
C LEU A 133 -7.74 -16.25 9.78
N TYR A 134 -8.58 -15.26 9.48
CA TYR A 134 -9.51 -14.65 10.40
C TYR A 134 -10.91 -14.85 9.85
N ASP A 135 -11.73 -15.62 10.57
CA ASP A 135 -13.13 -15.73 10.21
C ASP A 135 -13.79 -14.34 10.28
N ASN A 136 -14.78 -14.06 9.44
CA ASN A 136 -15.38 -12.73 9.27
C ASN A 136 -16.00 -12.16 10.56
N GLN A 137 -16.15 -12.98 11.60
CA GLN A 137 -16.73 -12.63 12.90
C GLN A 137 -15.69 -12.47 14.03
N THR A 138 -14.40 -12.68 13.73
CA THR A 138 -13.36 -12.68 14.76
C THR A 138 -13.03 -11.24 15.19
N THR A 139 -13.35 -10.89 16.44
CA THR A 139 -13.08 -9.56 17.02
C THR A 139 -11.78 -9.47 17.81
N TYR A 140 -11.18 -10.61 18.14
CA TYR A 140 -9.94 -10.70 18.90
C TYR A 140 -8.83 -11.37 18.08
N PHE A 141 -7.60 -10.89 18.25
CA PHE A 141 -6.46 -11.53 17.61
C PHE A 141 -6.21 -12.90 18.26
N SER A 142 -6.20 -13.95 17.45
CA SER A 142 -5.71 -15.27 17.85
C SER A 142 -4.59 -15.67 16.89
N PRO A 143 -3.36 -15.92 17.36
CA PRO A 143 -2.30 -16.48 16.51
C PRO A 143 -2.79 -17.82 15.96
N ALA A 144 -2.97 -17.90 14.64
CA ALA A 144 -3.95 -18.79 14.00
C ALA A 144 -3.70 -20.30 14.18
N ASN A 145 -4.80 -21.05 14.39
CA ASN A 145 -4.89 -22.51 14.28
C ASN A 145 -5.02 -23.01 12.81
N ASN A 146 -5.27 -22.14 11.82
CA ASN A 146 -5.65 -22.55 10.45
C ASN A 146 -4.65 -22.13 9.36
N ASN A 147 -3.39 -22.58 9.48
CA ASN A 147 -2.35 -22.29 8.48
C ASN A 147 -2.65 -22.88 7.09
N ALA A 148 -3.37 -24.00 7.00
CA ALA A 148 -3.58 -24.71 5.73
C ALA A 148 -4.36 -23.90 4.67
N ASN A 149 -5.37 -23.13 5.08
CA ASN A 149 -6.18 -22.33 4.15
C ASN A 149 -5.38 -21.17 3.56
N LEU A 150 -4.56 -20.50 4.39
CA LEU A 150 -3.68 -19.43 3.91
C LEU A 150 -2.65 -19.97 2.91
N GLU A 151 -2.02 -21.12 3.18
CA GLU A 151 -1.06 -21.72 2.24
C GLU A 151 -1.71 -22.03 0.89
N ARG A 152 -2.96 -22.48 0.89
CA ARG A 152 -3.72 -22.70 -0.35
C ARG A 152 -3.92 -21.40 -1.12
N VAL A 153 -4.36 -20.33 -0.45
CA VAL A 153 -4.56 -19.02 -1.09
C VAL A 153 -3.25 -18.47 -1.66
N ILE A 154 -2.14 -18.55 -0.94
CA ILE A 154 -0.83 -18.10 -1.44
C ILE A 154 -0.41 -18.88 -2.69
N LYS A 155 -0.63 -20.20 -2.70
CA LYS A 155 -0.25 -21.05 -3.84
C LYS A 155 -1.14 -20.84 -5.07
N GLU A 156 -2.44 -20.68 -4.88
CA GLU A 156 -3.42 -20.59 -5.97
C GLU A 156 -3.53 -19.17 -6.53
N ASP A 157 -3.62 -18.16 -5.65
CA ASP A 157 -3.92 -16.78 -6.02
C ASP A 157 -2.69 -15.84 -5.92
N GLY A 158 -1.62 -16.26 -5.23
CA GLY A 158 -0.48 -15.40 -4.92
C GLY A 158 0.60 -15.32 -5.99
N LYS A 159 0.63 -16.22 -6.98
CA LYS A 159 1.76 -16.40 -7.91
C LYS A 159 2.17 -15.13 -8.68
N ASP A 160 1.18 -14.33 -9.09
CA ASP A 160 1.42 -13.11 -9.89
C ASP A 160 1.49 -11.83 -9.03
N ILE A 161 1.26 -11.95 -7.72
CA ILE A 161 1.20 -10.83 -6.77
C ILE A 161 2.38 -10.87 -5.80
N ILE A 162 2.74 -12.05 -5.31
CA ILE A 162 3.85 -12.27 -4.39
C ILE A 162 5.05 -12.78 -5.19
N THR A 163 6.16 -12.04 -5.14
CA THR A 163 7.41 -12.42 -5.82
C THR A 163 8.61 -12.41 -4.88
N GLY A 164 9.38 -13.50 -4.87
CA GLY A 164 10.69 -13.56 -4.21
C GLY A 164 10.66 -13.25 -2.71
N SER A 165 11.50 -12.31 -2.26
CA SER A 165 11.64 -11.91 -0.85
C SER A 165 10.37 -11.31 -0.23
N ASN A 166 9.41 -10.88 -1.05
CA ASN A 166 8.20 -10.21 -0.59
C ASN A 166 7.19 -11.19 0.01
N GLU A 167 7.30 -12.48 -0.32
CA GLU A 167 6.44 -13.52 0.26
C GLU A 167 6.59 -13.58 1.77
N LYS A 168 7.84 -13.61 2.25
CA LYS A 168 8.12 -13.64 3.68
C LYS A 168 7.53 -12.43 4.38
N ARG A 169 7.77 -11.23 3.83
CA ARG A 169 7.26 -9.97 4.40
C ARG A 169 5.73 -9.95 4.48
N PHE A 170 5.06 -10.40 3.42
CA PHE A 170 3.61 -10.52 3.41
C PHE A 170 3.11 -11.53 4.44
N ARG A 171 3.73 -12.72 4.51
CA ARG A 171 3.41 -13.78 5.48
C ARG A 171 3.55 -13.30 6.92
N ASP A 172 4.64 -12.61 7.22
CA ASP A 172 4.91 -12.07 8.55
C ASP A 172 3.90 -10.98 8.90
N MET A 173 3.59 -10.09 7.94
CA MET A 173 2.61 -9.03 8.10
C MET A 173 1.19 -9.56 8.34
N ILE A 174 0.68 -10.44 7.47
CA ILE A 174 -0.72 -10.90 7.52
C ILE A 174 -1.00 -11.78 8.75
N ARG A 175 0.01 -12.43 9.33
CA ARG A 175 -0.10 -13.24 10.56
C ARG A 175 0.07 -12.43 11.84
N SER A 176 0.59 -11.21 11.75
CA SER A 176 0.87 -10.38 12.91
C SER A 176 -0.42 -9.78 13.52
N GLU A 177 -0.32 -9.36 14.78
CA GLU A 177 -1.39 -8.61 15.45
C GLU A 177 -1.70 -7.30 14.69
N LYS A 178 -0.67 -6.62 14.17
CA LYS A 178 -0.83 -5.44 13.29
C LYS A 178 -1.64 -5.80 12.05
N GLY A 179 -1.34 -6.92 11.38
CA GLY A 179 -2.11 -7.41 10.24
C GLY A 179 -3.58 -7.64 10.58
N PHE A 180 -3.87 -8.21 11.74
CA PHE A 180 -5.23 -8.47 12.20
C PHE A 180 -6.06 -7.19 12.41
N PHE A 181 -5.51 -6.19 13.11
CA PHE A 181 -6.26 -4.97 13.47
C PHE A 181 -6.25 -3.91 12.37
N LEU A 182 -5.20 -3.85 11.53
CA LEU A 182 -5.02 -2.77 10.56
C LEU A 182 -5.56 -3.12 9.17
N ILE A 183 -5.67 -4.39 8.80
CA ILE A 183 -6.30 -4.78 7.54
C ILE A 183 -7.81 -4.89 7.73
N ASN A 184 -8.56 -4.15 6.92
CA ASN A 184 -10.01 -4.12 6.94
C ASN A 184 -10.54 -4.41 5.53
N THR A 185 -11.15 -5.59 5.35
CA THR A 185 -11.65 -6.03 4.05
C THR A 185 -13.12 -5.73 3.89
N PHE A 186 -13.52 -5.10 2.79
CA PHE A 186 -14.90 -4.81 2.47
C PHE A 186 -15.25 -5.34 1.08
N LEU A 187 -16.33 -6.11 0.99
CA LEU A 187 -16.80 -6.61 -0.29
C LEU A 187 -17.53 -5.50 -1.04
N LEU A 188 -17.04 -5.17 -2.24
CA LEU A 188 -17.76 -4.31 -3.16
C LEU A 188 -18.94 -5.09 -3.73
N CYS A 189 -20.14 -4.77 -3.24
CA CYS A 189 -21.39 -5.27 -3.80
C CYS A 189 -22.03 -4.14 -4.62
N PRO A 190 -22.01 -4.20 -5.96
CA PRO A 190 -22.54 -3.13 -6.82
C PRO A 190 -24.04 -2.87 -6.61
N ASP A 191 -24.76 -3.90 -6.19
CA ASP A 191 -26.21 -3.89 -5.98
C ASP A 191 -26.59 -3.56 -4.53
N ASP A 192 -25.62 -3.31 -3.65
CA ASP A 192 -25.87 -2.94 -2.26
C ASP A 192 -25.93 -1.40 -2.13
N PRO A 193 -27.13 -0.81 -2.01
CA PRO A 193 -27.27 0.64 -1.86
C PRO A 193 -26.77 1.15 -0.50
N GLU A 194 -26.50 0.26 0.46
CA GLU A 194 -26.01 0.60 1.79
C GLU A 194 -24.48 0.64 1.86
N PHE A 195 -23.76 0.14 0.85
CA PHE A 195 -22.30 0.20 0.85
C PHE A 195 -21.81 1.65 0.77
N LYS A 196 -21.28 2.14 1.89
CA LYS A 196 -20.67 3.46 2.01
C LYS A 196 -19.19 3.32 2.30
N LEU A 197 -18.36 3.77 1.36
CA LEU A 197 -16.91 3.83 1.56
C LEU A 197 -16.52 4.68 2.78
N SER A 198 -17.32 5.70 3.13
CA SER A 198 -17.12 6.49 4.35
C SER A 198 -17.15 5.63 5.61
N ASP A 199 -18.06 4.67 5.66
CA ASP A 199 -18.28 3.83 6.83
C ASP A 199 -17.14 2.82 6.95
N ALA A 200 -16.68 2.28 5.81
CA ALA A 200 -15.50 1.43 5.74
C ALA A 200 -14.23 2.16 6.22
N ILE A 201 -14.04 3.42 5.82
CA ILE A 201 -12.93 4.26 6.26
C ILE A 201 -12.98 4.49 7.77
N LEU A 202 -14.13 4.89 8.30
CA LEU A 202 -14.30 5.16 9.73
C LEU A 202 -14.10 3.90 10.57
N GLN A 203 -14.70 2.76 10.17
CA GLN A 203 -14.53 1.48 10.86
C GLN A 203 -13.06 1.05 10.91
N ALA A 204 -12.33 1.20 9.79
CA ALA A 204 -10.91 0.87 9.74
C ALA A 204 -10.05 1.78 10.66
N LEU A 205 -10.35 3.08 10.73
CA LEU A 205 -9.69 3.99 11.67
C LEU A 205 -9.96 3.60 13.13
N PHE A 206 -11.23 3.33 13.49
CA PHE A 206 -11.59 2.96 14.85
C PHE A 206 -11.04 1.59 15.26
N ARG A 207 -11.01 0.61 14.36
CA ARG A 207 -10.37 -0.69 14.62
C ARG A 207 -8.86 -0.55 14.79
N GLY A 208 -8.23 0.38 14.08
CA GLY A 208 -6.82 0.67 14.23
C GLY A 208 -6.43 1.20 15.62
N ILE A 209 -7.38 1.71 16.42
CA ILE A 209 -7.10 2.27 17.75
C ILE A 209 -6.48 1.24 18.70
N TYR A 210 -6.82 -0.04 18.54
CA TYR A 210 -6.23 -1.12 19.34
C TYR A 210 -4.72 -1.25 19.17
N ILE A 211 -4.17 -0.78 18.04
CA ILE A 211 -2.73 -0.72 17.76
C ILE A 211 -2.20 0.70 17.93
N ILE A 212 -3.00 1.72 17.57
CA ILE A 212 -2.61 3.13 17.62
C ILE A 212 -3.50 3.84 18.63
N PRO A 213 -3.07 3.96 19.90
CA PRO A 213 -3.83 4.72 20.88
C PRO A 213 -4.06 6.14 20.36
N ILE A 214 -5.32 6.56 20.36
CA ILE A 214 -5.65 7.98 20.23
C ILE A 214 -5.55 8.52 21.65
N ASP A 215 -4.49 9.28 21.91
CA ASP A 215 -4.38 10.04 23.15
C ASP A 215 -5.46 11.11 23.11
N PHE A 216 -6.55 10.95 23.89
CA PHE A 216 -7.63 11.95 24.03
C PHE A 216 -7.22 13.09 24.98
#